data_AF-A0A2R7LBT2-F1
#
_entry.id   AF-A0A2R7LBT2-F1
#
_cell.length_a   1.000
_cell.length_b   1.000
_cell.length_c   1.000
_cell.angle_alpha   90.00
_cell.angle_beta   90.00
_cell.angle_gamma   90.00
#
_symmetry.space_group_name_H-M   'P 1'
#
loop_
_entity.id
_entity.type
_entity.pdbx_description
1 polymer ?
#
loop_
_entity_poly.entity_id
_entity_poly.type
_entity_poly.pdbx_seq_one_letter_code
_entity_poly.pdbx_strand_id
1 'polypeptide(L)'
;MTLPRYVKTPWPEDNVPIGEPSWFYYEIDDAADAVTRSVWVYADGLVTRNSIEIEERSGKGCPSLIDCSLEQGFEGADLEKITPTEFQGAWERGIDTPFWHP
;
A
#
# COMPACT_ATOMS: atom_id res chain seq x y z
N MET A 1 -0.41 21.50 -4.84
CA MET A 1 -0.61 20.07 -4.53
C MET A 1 0.22 19.28 -5.52
N THR A 2 1.14 18.46 -5.02
CA THR A 2 1.91 17.53 -5.85
C THR A 2 1.00 16.36 -6.20
N LEU A 3 1.15 15.80 -7.40
CA LEU A 3 0.42 14.58 -7.77
C LEU A 3 1.01 13.39 -7.01
N PRO A 4 0.19 12.43 -6.54
CA PRO A 4 0.70 11.25 -5.87
C PRO A 4 1.55 10.41 -6.82
N ARG A 5 2.55 9.74 -6.24
CA ARG A 5 3.37 8.73 -6.92
C ARG A 5 2.77 7.35 -6.66
N TYR A 6 2.84 6.48 -7.67
CA TYR A 6 2.37 5.10 -7.57
C TYR A 6 3.53 4.15 -7.80
N VAL A 7 3.69 3.19 -6.89
CA VAL A 7 4.70 2.14 -6.98
C VAL A 7 4.13 0.79 -6.61
N LYS A 8 4.82 -0.28 -7.01
CA LYS A 8 4.64 -1.61 -6.44
C LYS A 8 6.00 -2.23 -6.12
N THR A 9 6.01 -3.19 -5.21
CA THR A 9 7.18 -4.00 -4.86
C THR A 9 6.73 -5.43 -4.63
N PRO A 10 7.55 -6.43 -5.00
CA PRO A 10 7.27 -7.81 -4.61
C PRO A 10 7.48 -8.00 -3.11
N TRP A 11 7.10 -9.17 -2.61
CA TRP A 11 7.63 -9.69 -1.35
C TRP A 11 9.17 -9.66 -1.36
N PRO A 12 9.84 -9.26 -0.27
CA PRO A 12 11.29 -9.03 -0.26
C PRO A 12 12.13 -10.30 -0.43
N GLU A 13 11.56 -11.46 -0.12
CA GLU A 13 12.25 -12.75 -0.19
C GLU A 13 11.83 -13.54 -1.43
N ASP A 14 12.74 -14.34 -1.99
CA ASP A 14 12.47 -15.17 -3.19
C ASP A 14 11.29 -16.15 -2.99
N ASN A 15 11.05 -16.58 -1.75
CA ASN A 15 9.98 -17.50 -1.39
C ASN A 15 8.91 -16.75 -0.59
N VAL A 16 7.75 -16.53 -1.21
CA VAL A 16 6.59 -15.95 -0.52
C VAL A 16 5.94 -17.02 0.36
N PRO A 17 5.83 -16.82 1.69
CA PRO A 17 5.12 -17.75 2.55
C PRO A 17 3.65 -17.91 2.16
N ILE A 18 3.07 -19.08 2.44
CA ILE A 18 1.65 -19.33 2.17
C ILE A 18 0.81 -18.37 3.02
N GLY A 19 -0.12 -17.68 2.36
CA GLY A 19 -1.01 -16.72 3.01
C GLY A 19 -0.45 -15.29 3.06
N GLU A 20 0.77 -15.06 2.59
CA GLU A 20 1.35 -13.73 2.51
C GLU A 20 1.11 -13.07 1.13
N PRO A 21 1.08 -11.73 1.06
CA PRO A 21 1.04 -11.00 -0.20
C PRO A 21 2.25 -11.32 -1.07
N SER A 22 2.02 -11.50 -2.37
CA SER A 22 3.10 -11.60 -3.36
C SER A 22 3.54 -10.23 -3.86
N TRP A 23 2.63 -9.25 -3.84
CA TRP A 23 2.87 -7.88 -4.28
C TRP A 23 2.20 -6.86 -3.38
N PHE A 24 2.91 -5.77 -3.15
CA PHE A 24 2.43 -4.58 -2.46
C PHE A 24 2.38 -3.42 -3.44
N TYR A 25 1.24 -2.75 -3.51
CA TYR A 25 1.04 -1.53 -4.33
C TYR A 25 0.80 -0.37 -3.38
N TYR A 26 1.40 0.78 -3.67
CA TYR A 26 1.31 1.97 -2.84
C TYR A 26 0.96 3.22 -3.67
N GLU A 27 0.05 4.02 -3.13
CA GLU A 27 -0.09 5.44 -3.46
C GLU A 27 0.64 6.25 -2.39
N ILE A 28 1.51 7.16 -2.85
CA ILE A 28 2.43 7.91 -2.00
C ILE A 28 2.20 9.40 -2.21
N ASP A 29 2.05 10.14 -1.10
CA ASP A 29 2.18 11.59 -1.06
C ASP A 29 3.58 11.95 -0.56
N ASP A 30 4.49 12.23 -1.51
CA ASP A 30 5.87 12.59 -1.20
C ASP A 30 5.96 13.93 -0.43
N ALA A 31 4.95 14.81 -0.50
CA ALA A 31 4.96 16.08 0.24
C ALA A 31 4.56 15.88 1.72
N ALA A 32 3.74 14.87 1.99
CA ALA A 32 3.33 14.50 3.34
C ALA A 32 4.21 13.42 3.98
N ASP A 33 5.20 12.88 3.24
CA ASP A 33 6.01 11.72 3.65
C ASP A 33 5.15 10.52 4.06
N ALA A 34 4.11 10.23 3.26
CA ALA A 34 3.05 9.30 3.65
C ALA A 34 2.65 8.32 2.54
N VAL A 35 2.30 7.10 2.95
CA VAL A 35 1.54 6.15 2.13
C VAL A 35 0.06 6.40 2.40
N THR A 36 -0.68 6.86 1.40
CA THR A 36 -2.10 7.24 1.52
C THR A 36 -3.04 6.07 1.24
N ARG A 37 -2.66 5.18 0.32
CA ARG A 37 -3.40 3.96 -0.02
C ARG A 37 -2.43 2.80 -0.24
N SER A 38 -2.86 1.61 0.13
CA SER A 38 -2.15 0.37 -0.15
C SER A 38 -3.08 -0.71 -0.70
N VAL A 39 -2.54 -1.56 -1.56
CA VAL A 39 -3.22 -2.77 -2.06
C VAL A 39 -2.24 -3.93 -1.96
N TRP A 40 -2.67 -5.03 -1.35
CA TRP A 40 -1.88 -6.26 -1.26
C TRP A 40 -2.52 -7.31 -2.13
N VAL A 41 -1.71 -7.93 -3.00
CA VAL A 41 -2.15 -8.96 -3.93
C VAL A 41 -1.50 -10.28 -3.54
N TYR A 42 -2.33 -11.29 -3.29
CA TYR A 42 -1.91 -12.60 -2.82
C TYR A 42 -1.81 -13.59 -3.98
N ALA A 43 -1.04 -14.66 -3.81
CA ALA A 43 -0.81 -15.68 -4.82
C ALA A 43 -2.09 -16.44 -5.24
N ASP A 44 -3.07 -16.54 -4.34
CA ASP A 44 -4.38 -17.17 -4.60
C ASP A 44 -5.37 -16.24 -5.32
N GLY A 45 -4.98 -15.00 -5.62
CA GLY A 45 -5.80 -13.99 -6.27
C GLY A 45 -6.63 -13.13 -5.32
N LEU A 46 -6.55 -13.36 -3.99
CA LEU A 46 -7.10 -12.42 -3.01
C LEU A 46 -6.44 -11.04 -3.19
N VAL A 47 -7.23 -9.99 -3.02
CA VAL A 47 -6.76 -8.61 -3.02
C VAL A 47 -7.35 -7.92 -1.80
N THR A 48 -6.49 -7.39 -0.93
CA THR A 48 -6.90 -6.52 0.18
C THR A 48 -6.45 -5.10 -0.09
N ARG A 49 -7.18 -4.12 0.43
CA ARG A 49 -6.84 -2.71 0.29
C ARG A 49 -7.02 -1.95 1.60
N ASN A 50 -6.28 -0.87 1.72
CA ASN A 50 -6.42 0.04 2.84
C ASN A 50 -6.13 1.49 2.40
N SER A 51 -6.69 2.47 3.11
CA SER A 51 -6.40 3.88 2.94
C SER A 51 -6.43 4.60 4.28
N ILE A 52 -5.83 5.79 4.34
CA ILE A 52 -6.01 6.69 5.47
C ILE A 52 -7.50 6.89 5.75
N GLU A 53 -8.33 7.12 4.73
CA GLU A 53 -9.78 7.30 4.93
C GLU A 53 -10.48 6.03 5.45
N ILE A 54 -9.95 4.84 5.18
CA ILE A 54 -10.47 3.58 5.75
C ILE A 54 -10.12 3.48 7.23
N GLU A 55 -8.87 3.74 7.61
CA GLU A 55 -8.41 3.71 9.01
C GLU A 55 -9.11 4.75 9.89
N GLU A 56 -9.37 5.94 9.31
CA GLU A 56 -9.98 7.06 10.02
C GLU A 56 -11.49 6.92 10.23
N ARG A 57 -12.14 5.87 9.71
CA ARG A 57 -13.59 5.62 9.93
C ARG A 57 -13.97 5.50 11.40
N SER A 58 -13.02 5.09 12.24
CA SER A 58 -13.18 4.99 13.69
C SER A 58 -13.00 6.33 14.44
N GLY A 59 -12.67 7.42 13.72
CA GLY A 59 -12.40 8.75 14.27
C GLY A 59 -10.97 8.92 14.83
N LYS A 60 -10.09 7.95 14.62
CA LYS A 60 -8.66 8.04 14.97
C LYS A 60 -7.87 8.44 13.74
N GLY A 61 -7.04 9.48 13.86
CA GLY A 61 -6.24 9.98 12.74
C GLY A 61 -5.17 8.98 12.30
N CYS A 62 -4.97 8.86 10.98
CA CYS A 62 -3.96 7.99 10.38
C CYS A 62 -3.06 8.85 9.47
N PRO A 63 -1.85 9.23 9.93
CA PRO A 63 -0.98 10.10 9.14
C PRO A 63 -0.37 9.40 7.91
N SER A 64 -0.22 8.07 7.98
CA SER A 64 0.37 7.23 6.94
C SER A 64 0.01 5.77 7.20
N LEU A 65 -0.05 4.96 6.14
CA LEU A 65 -0.20 3.51 6.23
C LEU A 65 1.09 2.76 6.59
N ILE A 66 2.19 3.47 6.80
CA ILE A 66 3.43 2.97 7.39
C ILE A 66 3.77 3.80 8.63
N ASP A 67 4.47 3.21 9.61
CA ASP A 67 4.81 3.83 10.89
C ASP A 67 6.20 4.50 10.91
N CYS A 68 6.80 4.67 9.74
CA CYS A 68 8.11 5.29 9.51
C CYS A 68 8.08 6.25 8.32
N SER A 69 9.19 6.96 8.06
CA SER A 69 9.32 7.80 6.86
C SER A 69 9.34 6.98 5.58
N LEU A 70 9.06 7.58 4.42
CA LEU A 70 9.16 6.88 3.14
C LEU A 70 10.58 6.38 2.86
N GLU A 71 11.60 7.14 3.27
CA GLU A 71 13.01 6.74 3.13
C GLU A 71 13.30 5.45 3.91
N GLN A 72 12.85 5.37 5.17
CA GLN A 72 13.07 4.20 6.01
C GLN A 72 12.22 3.01 5.56
N GLY A 73 10.94 3.23 5.28
CA GLY A 73 9.99 2.18 4.92
C GLY A 73 10.29 1.50 3.58
N PHE A 74 10.99 2.19 2.69
CA PHE A 74 11.37 1.68 1.37
C PHE A 74 12.88 1.46 1.20
N GLU A 75 13.66 1.52 2.28
CA GLU A 75 15.10 1.26 2.21
C GLU A 75 15.35 -0.17 1.69
N GLY A 76 16.07 -0.27 0.57
CA GLY A 76 16.41 -1.56 -0.04
C GLY A 76 15.25 -2.26 -0.77
N ALA A 77 14.06 -1.66 -0.85
CA ALA A 77 12.93 -2.23 -1.58
C ALA A 77 13.09 -2.07 -3.10
N ASP A 78 12.69 -3.09 -3.87
CA ASP A 78 12.66 -3.03 -5.33
C ASP A 78 11.36 -2.35 -5.81
N LEU A 79 11.36 -1.02 -5.77
CA LEU A 79 10.21 -0.20 -6.14
C LEU A 79 10.08 -0.06 -7.66
N GLU A 80 9.06 -0.68 -8.24
CA GLU A 80 8.64 -0.47 -9.62
C GLU A 80 7.63 0.68 -9.69
N LYS A 81 7.91 1.70 -10.51
CA LYS A 81 6.94 2.77 -10.79
C LYS A 81 5.82 2.25 -11.68
N ILE A 82 4.57 2.50 -11.28
CA ILE A 82 3.39 2.10 -12.03
C ILE A 82 2.53 3.31 -12.41
N THR A 83 1.53 3.06 -13.26
CA THR A 83 0.57 4.11 -13.63
C THR A 83 -0.56 4.22 -12.58
N PRO A 84 -1.21 5.39 -12.46
CA PRO A 84 -2.41 5.53 -11.63
C PRO A 84 -3.52 4.55 -12.04
N THR A 85 -3.64 4.25 -13.34
CA THR A 85 -4.62 3.31 -13.88
C THR A 85 -4.35 1.87 -13.44
N GLU A 86 -3.08 1.45 -13.44
CA GLU A 86 -2.68 0.14 -12.93
C GLU A 86 -3.01 -0.01 -11.45
N PHE A 87 -2.65 0.99 -10.63
CA PHE A 87 -3.01 1.01 -9.21
C PHE A 87 -4.53 0.93 -9.01
N GLN A 88 -5.29 1.75 -9.75
CA GLN A 88 -6.74 1.79 -9.63
C GLN A 88 -7.40 0.45 -9.99
N GLY A 89 -6.88 -0.27 -10.99
CA GLY A 89 -7.34 -1.61 -11.33
C GLY A 89 -7.09 -2.66 -10.24
N ALA A 90 -6.05 -2.49 -9.42
CA ALA A 90 -5.86 -3.30 -8.22
C ALA A 90 -6.80 -2.85 -7.08
N TRP A 91 -6.93 -1.54 -6.88
CA TRP A 91 -7.78 -0.93 -5.85
C TRP A 91 -9.25 -1.36 -5.94
N GLU A 92 -9.82 -1.39 -7.15
CA GLU A 92 -11.22 -1.74 -7.38
C GLU A 92 -11.54 -3.21 -7.07
N ARG A 93 -10.53 -4.09 -7.12
CA ARG A 93 -10.66 -5.50 -6.76
C ARG A 93 -10.48 -5.76 -5.26
N GLY A 94 -9.90 -4.80 -4.54
CA GLY A 94 -9.53 -4.97 -3.14
C GLY A 94 -10.70 -4.92 -2.17
N ILE A 95 -10.62 -5.74 -1.13
CA ILE A 95 -11.53 -5.70 0.02
C ILE A 95 -10.91 -4.83 1.12
N ASP A 96 -11.70 -3.91 1.69
CA ASP A 96 -11.26 -3.04 2.79
C ASP A 96 -10.76 -3.91 3.96
N THR A 97 -9.48 -3.75 4.30
CA THR A 97 -8.79 -4.49 5.37
C THR A 97 -7.94 -3.51 6.18
N PRO A 98 -8.55 -2.68 7.04
CA PRO A 98 -7.80 -1.83 7.98
C PRO A 98 -6.92 -2.68 8.90
N PHE A 99 -5.76 -2.15 9.26
CA PHE A 99 -4.79 -2.81 10.14
C PHE A 99 -4.34 -1.96 11.33
N TRP A 100 -4.39 -0.63 11.24
CA TRP A 100 -4.12 0.24 12.41
C TRP A 100 -5.33 0.31 13.34
N HIS A 101 -6.52 0.46 12.78
CA HIS A 101 -7.78 0.69 13.47
C HIS A 101 -8.90 -0.18 12.88
N PRO A 102 -8.82 -1.51 13.04
CA PRO A 102 -9.80 -2.45 12.49
C PRO A 102 -11.21 -2.36 13.12
#